data_AF-A0A0L0UHK8-F1
#
_entry.id   AF-A0A0L0UHK8-F1
#
_cell.length_a   1.000
_cell.length_b   1.000
_cell.length_c   1.000
_cell.angle_alpha   90.00
_cell.angle_beta   90.00
_cell.angle_gamma   90.00
#
_symmetry.space_group_name_H-M   'P 1'
#
loop_
_entity.id
_entity.type
_entity.pdbx_description
1 polymer ?
#
loop_
_entity_poly.entity_id
_entity_poly.type
_entity_poly.pdbx_seq_one_letter_code
_entity_poly.pdbx_strand_id
1 'polypeptide(L)'
;MAAIKRRKNPVEKAIKNFNQRRRAYLQKFDPARLLLPENKDLVYADFVNMDLDDPLWRDGHFYHARAPWALDPNVRSGIKSVLVLDRVEEEVELLTQELDRSITWAYDYRNLLLRTLAQVATESEEPVSADNIFSNILPSVPTKIKL
;
A
#
# COMPACT_ATOMS: atom_id res chain seq x y z
N MET A 1 -1.20 -3.71 8.65
CA MET A 1 -1.97 -4.57 9.59
C MET A 1 -2.87 -5.64 8.95
N ALA A 2 -3.08 -5.71 7.62
CA ALA A 2 -3.97 -6.71 7.01
C ALA A 2 -3.45 -8.17 7.11
N ALA A 3 -2.13 -8.37 7.05
CA ALA A 3 -1.51 -9.70 7.13
C ALA A 3 -1.70 -10.39 8.50
N ILE A 4 -1.61 -9.63 9.59
CA ILE A 4 -1.78 -10.15 10.97
C ILE A 4 -3.24 -10.54 11.22
N LYS A 5 -4.20 -9.76 10.72
CA LYS A 5 -5.64 -10.10 10.82
C LYS A 5 -5.97 -11.42 10.10
N ARG A 6 -5.35 -11.68 8.93
CA ARG A 6 -5.52 -12.95 8.19
C ARG A 6 -4.97 -14.17 8.94
N ARG A 7 -4.00 -13.97 9.84
CA ARG A 7 -3.36 -15.04 10.64
C ARG A 7 -3.82 -15.06 12.10
N LYS A 8 -4.93 -14.41 12.43
CA LYS A 8 -5.46 -14.32 13.80
C LYS A 8 -5.59 -15.71 14.46
N ASN A 9 -6.27 -16.65 13.80
CA ASN A 9 -6.53 -17.98 14.38
C ASN A 9 -5.23 -18.77 14.69
N PRO A 10 -4.25 -18.88 13.75
CA PRO A 10 -2.95 -19.46 14.06
C PRO A 10 -2.22 -18.78 15.23
N VAL A 11 -2.23 -17.45 15.26
CA VAL A 11 -1.55 -16.67 16.31
C VAL A 11 -2.20 -16.91 17.67
N GLU A 12 -3.53 -16.87 17.76
CA GLU A 12 -4.24 -17.18 19.01
C GLU A 12 -3.97 -18.61 19.50
N LYS A 13 -3.85 -19.58 18.59
CA LYS A 13 -3.48 -20.96 18.94
C LYS A 13 -2.07 -21.02 19.53
N ALA A 14 -1.11 -20.30 18.93
CA ALA A 14 0.25 -20.21 19.44
C ALA A 14 0.31 -19.53 20.82
N ILE A 15 -0.41 -18.42 21.00
CA ILE A 15 -0.53 -17.70 22.28
C ILE A 15 -1.08 -18.63 23.37
N LYS A 16 -2.17 -19.36 23.08
CA LYS A 16 -2.74 -20.34 24.03
C LYS A 16 -1.72 -21.40 24.43
N ASN A 17 -0.99 -21.94 23.46
CA ASN A 17 0.04 -22.96 23.72
C ASN A 17 1.19 -22.40 24.57
N PHE A 18 1.64 -21.18 24.28
CA PHE A 18 2.67 -20.49 25.05
C PHE A 18 2.23 -20.28 26.51
N ASN A 19 1.05 -19.69 26.73
CA ASN A 19 0.51 -19.44 28.07
C ASN A 19 0.39 -20.74 28.87
N GLN A 20 -0.10 -21.82 28.24
CA GLN A 20 -0.21 -23.13 28.87
C GLN A 20 1.16 -23.68 29.29
N ARG A 21 2.16 -23.64 28.39
CA ARG A 21 3.51 -24.16 28.65
C ARG A 21 4.22 -23.35 29.73
N ARG A 22 4.15 -22.02 29.65
CA ARG A 22 4.76 -21.12 30.64
C ARG A 22 4.15 -21.34 32.03
N ARG A 23 2.82 -21.45 32.12
CA ARG A 23 2.13 -21.73 33.38
C ARG A 23 2.55 -23.07 33.98
N ALA A 24 2.59 -24.13 33.17
CA ALA A 24 3.03 -25.46 33.62
C ALA A 24 4.50 -25.48 34.09
N TYR A 25 5.38 -24.76 33.40
CA TYR A 25 6.79 -24.63 33.78
C TYR A 25 6.94 -23.87 35.10
N LEU A 26 6.37 -22.67 35.23
CA LEU A 26 6.48 -21.86 36.43
C LEU A 26 5.83 -22.56 37.63
N GLN A 27 4.66 -23.17 37.46
CA GLN A 27 4.02 -23.92 38.54
C GLN A 27 4.89 -25.08 39.06
N LYS A 28 5.73 -25.69 38.22
CA LYS A 28 6.60 -26.80 38.61
C LYS A 28 7.92 -26.33 39.24
N PHE A 29 8.52 -25.26 38.72
CA PHE A 29 9.89 -24.86 39.06
C PHE A 29 9.99 -23.58 39.88
N ASP A 30 9.06 -22.64 39.73
CA ASP A 30 9.02 -21.39 40.50
C ASP A 30 7.58 -20.82 40.57
N PRO A 31 6.75 -21.31 41.51
CA PRO A 31 5.34 -20.91 41.61
C PRO A 31 5.17 -19.44 42.00
N ALA A 32 6.13 -18.85 42.71
CA ALA A 32 6.07 -17.46 43.15
C ALA A 32 6.16 -16.51 41.95
N ARG A 33 6.98 -16.85 40.96
CA ARG A 33 7.09 -16.09 39.69
C ARG A 33 5.79 -16.03 38.89
N LEU A 34 4.90 -17.00 39.05
CA LEU A 34 3.61 -17.03 38.36
C LEU A 34 2.70 -15.83 38.70
N LEU A 35 2.88 -15.27 39.90
CA LEU A 35 2.09 -14.13 40.40
C LEU A 35 2.63 -12.78 39.94
N LEU A 36 3.83 -12.74 39.33
CA LEU A 36 4.44 -11.51 38.88
C LEU A 36 3.68 -10.90 37.70
N PRO A 37 3.57 -9.55 37.61
CA PRO A 37 2.88 -8.89 36.51
C PRO A 37 3.40 -9.27 35.12
N GLU A 38 4.71 -9.52 35.01
CA GLU A 38 5.42 -9.91 33.79
C GLU A 38 5.00 -11.29 33.27
N ASN A 39 4.52 -12.17 34.14
CA ASN A 39 4.14 -13.54 33.81
C ASN A 39 2.63 -13.72 33.58
N LYS A 40 1.88 -12.62 33.48
CA LYS A 40 0.46 -12.65 33.11
C LYS A 40 0.26 -13.18 31.69
N ASP A 41 -0.83 -13.91 31.47
CA ASP A 41 -1.17 -14.52 30.18
C ASP A 41 -1.18 -13.48 29.06
N LEU A 42 -0.45 -13.80 28.00
CA LEU A 42 -0.41 -12.97 26.80
C LEU A 42 -1.76 -13.03 26.09
N VAL A 43 -2.34 -11.88 25.74
CA VAL A 43 -3.58 -11.79 24.96
C VAL A 43 -3.24 -11.35 23.53
N TYR A 44 -4.10 -11.71 22.57
CA TYR A 44 -3.90 -11.32 21.17
C TYR A 44 -3.78 -9.79 20.98
N ALA A 45 -4.56 -9.00 21.74
CA ALA A 45 -4.49 -7.54 21.68
C ALA A 45 -3.10 -7.03 22.09
N ASP A 46 -2.56 -7.57 23.18
CA ASP A 46 -1.22 -7.21 23.68
C ASP A 46 -0.15 -7.62 22.67
N PHE A 47 -0.28 -8.83 22.10
CA PHE A 47 0.63 -9.33 21.07
C PHE A 47 0.67 -8.47 19.81
N VAL A 48 -0.47 -7.95 19.34
CA VAL A 48 -0.52 -7.11 18.14
C VAL A 48 0.14 -5.75 18.36
N ASN A 49 0.11 -5.25 19.59
CA ASN A 49 0.72 -3.98 19.98
C ASN A 49 2.16 -4.14 20.48
N MET A 50 2.65 -5.38 20.59
CA MET A 50 3.97 -5.69 21.10
C MET A 50 5.04 -5.27 20.09
N ASP A 51 6.02 -4.49 20.56
CA ASP A 51 7.15 -4.09 19.73
C ASP A 51 8.17 -5.26 19.59
N LEU A 52 9.01 -5.20 18.56
CA LEU A 52 10.13 -6.13 18.35
C LEU A 52 11.17 -6.09 19.48
N ASP A 53 11.19 -5.00 20.23
CA ASP A 53 12.05 -4.80 21.39
C ASP A 53 11.39 -5.22 22.70
N ASP A 54 10.19 -5.80 22.70
CA ASP A 54 9.54 -6.25 23.93
C ASP A 54 10.43 -7.24 24.73
N PRO A 55 10.48 -7.13 26.08
CA PRO A 55 11.22 -8.06 26.93
C PRO A 55 10.89 -9.54 26.70
N LEU A 56 9.67 -9.87 26.25
CA LEU A 56 9.28 -11.22 25.87
C LEU A 56 10.24 -11.82 24.82
N TRP A 57 10.68 -11.01 23.85
CA TRP A 57 11.63 -11.42 22.81
C TRP A 57 13.08 -11.46 23.29
N ARG A 58 13.36 -10.79 24.41
CA ARG A 58 14.68 -10.69 25.03
C ARG A 58 14.87 -11.66 26.19
N ASP A 59 13.83 -12.41 26.56
CA ASP A 59 13.95 -13.41 27.62
C ASP A 59 14.93 -14.50 27.20
N GLY A 60 16.14 -14.41 27.77
CA GLY A 60 17.26 -15.31 27.48
C GLY A 60 16.98 -16.77 27.81
N HIS A 61 15.84 -17.07 28.45
CA HIS A 61 15.36 -18.43 28.60
C HIS A 61 15.01 -19.12 27.27
N PHE A 62 14.65 -18.36 26.22
CA PHE A 62 14.32 -18.93 24.90
C PHE A 62 15.42 -18.77 23.85
N TYR A 63 16.34 -17.82 24.02
CA TYR A 63 17.40 -17.53 23.05
C TYR A 63 18.80 -17.76 23.62
N HIS A 64 19.49 -18.79 23.14
CA HIS A 64 20.92 -19.01 23.40
C HIS A 64 21.84 -18.19 22.47
N ALA A 65 21.28 -17.28 21.66
CA ALA A 65 22.06 -16.46 20.74
C ALA A 65 22.86 -15.41 21.52
N ARG A 66 24.16 -15.67 21.68
CA ARG A 66 25.13 -14.73 22.28
C ARG A 66 25.76 -13.76 21.28
N ALA A 67 25.29 -13.79 20.04
CA ALA A 67 25.86 -12.97 18.98
C ALA A 67 25.46 -11.48 19.18
N PRO A 68 26.32 -10.53 18.77
CA PRO A 68 26.06 -9.10 18.93
C PRO A 68 24.73 -8.65 18.30
N TRP A 69 24.33 -9.22 17.17
CA TRP A 69 23.05 -8.90 16.51
C TRP A 69 21.81 -9.27 17.34
N ALA A 70 21.93 -10.16 18.33
CA ALA A 70 20.83 -10.58 19.19
C ALA A 70 20.78 -9.79 20.51
N LEU A 71 21.94 -9.44 21.06
CA LEU A 71 22.09 -8.85 22.39
C LEU A 71 22.36 -7.34 22.39
N ASP A 72 23.13 -6.82 21.43
CA ASP A 72 23.54 -5.42 21.40
C ASP A 72 22.43 -4.55 20.78
N PRO A 73 21.84 -3.61 21.54
CA PRO A 73 20.81 -2.71 21.03
C PRO A 73 21.29 -1.85 19.85
N ASN A 74 22.55 -1.43 19.84
CA ASN A 74 23.10 -0.59 18.78
C ASN A 74 23.25 -1.38 17.47
N VAL A 75 23.70 -2.63 17.55
CA VAL A 75 23.80 -3.50 16.37
C VAL A 75 22.41 -3.77 15.78
N ARG A 76 21.41 -4.05 16.63
CA ARG A 76 20.02 -4.22 16.19
C ARG A 76 19.45 -2.97 15.54
N SER A 77 19.68 -1.81 16.17
CA SER A 77 19.26 -0.52 15.62
C SER A 77 19.90 -0.26 14.26
N GLY A 78 21.21 -0.51 14.13
CA GLY A 78 21.93 -0.40 12.87
C GLY A 78 21.36 -1.31 11.77
N ILE A 79 21.12 -2.59 12.08
CA ILE A 79 20.49 -3.54 11.12
C ILE A 79 19.12 -3.03 10.68
N LYS A 80 18.27 -2.57 11.62
CA LYS A 80 16.94 -2.03 11.31
C LYS A 80 17.05 -0.80 10.42
N SER A 81 17.99 0.11 10.70
CA SER A 81 18.23 1.30 9.89
C SER A 81 18.65 0.95 8.46
N VAL A 82 19.56 -0.01 8.28
CA VAL A 82 19.99 -0.47 6.94
C VAL A 82 18.80 -1.05 6.16
N LEU A 83 18.02 -1.95 6.78
CA LEU A 83 16.84 -2.54 6.13
C LEU A 83 15.77 -1.50 5.76
N VAL A 84 15.64 -0.43 6.56
CA VAL A 84 14.74 0.69 6.24
C VAL A 84 15.27 1.48 5.04
N LEU A 85 16.58 1.70 4.95
CA LEU A 85 17.17 2.38 3.80
C LEU A 85 16.96 1.58 2.51
N ASP A 86 17.24 0.27 2.54
CA ASP A 86 17.01 -0.62 1.39
C ASP A 86 15.53 -0.57 0.95
N ARG A 87 14.60 -0.55 1.91
CA ARG A 87 13.17 -0.45 1.62
C ARG A 87 12.78 0.89 1.01
N VAL A 88 13.38 1.99 1.46
CA VAL A 88 13.12 3.31 0.90
C VAL A 88 13.57 3.37 -0.56
N GLU A 89 14.68 2.73 -0.89
CA GLU A 89 15.15 2.62 -2.28
C GLU A 89 14.13 1.87 -3.14
N GLU A 90 13.65 0.70 -2.70
CA GLU A 90 12.58 -0.05 -3.37
C GLU A 90 11.29 0.78 -3.53
N GLU A 91 10.89 1.53 -2.50
CA GLU A 91 9.69 2.37 -2.55
C GLU A 91 9.82 3.51 -3.57
N VAL A 92 11.00 4.12 -3.70
CA VAL A 92 11.26 5.16 -4.71
C VAL A 92 11.16 4.58 -6.13
N GLU A 93 11.70 3.39 -6.37
CA GLU A 93 11.57 2.72 -7.66
C GLU A 93 10.09 2.45 -8.03
N LEU A 94 9.31 1.93 -7.07
CA LEU A 94 7.89 1.68 -7.26
C LEU A 94 7.10 2.97 -7.55
N LEU A 95 7.37 4.03 -6.80
CA LEU A 95 6.74 5.34 -7.04
C LEU A 95 7.08 5.90 -8.42
N THR A 96 8.32 5.72 -8.87
CA THR A 96 8.75 6.14 -10.20
C THR A 96 8.00 5.39 -11.29
N GLN A 97 7.84 4.07 -11.15
CA GLN A 97 7.06 3.26 -12.10
C GLN A 97 5.58 3.66 -12.15
N GLU A 98 4.97 3.95 -10.99
CA GLU A 98 3.58 4.39 -10.93
C GLU A 98 3.38 5.79 -11.53
N LEU A 99 4.37 6.68 -11.37
CA LEU A 99 4.40 7.98 -12.02
C LEU A 99 4.43 7.84 -13.55
N ASP A 100 5.32 7.01 -14.08
CA ASP A 100 5.44 6.76 -15.53
C ASP A 100 4.15 6.19 -16.12
N ARG A 101 3.52 5.24 -15.42
CA ARG A 101 2.22 4.68 -15.79
C ARG A 101 1.13 5.74 -15.82
N SER A 102 1.11 6.61 -14.82
CA SER A 102 0.14 7.70 -14.72
C SER A 102 0.30 8.72 -15.85
N ILE A 103 1.54 9.09 -16.18
CA ILE A 103 1.84 9.99 -17.30
C ILE A 103 1.45 9.37 -18.63
N THR A 104 1.81 8.10 -18.85
CA THR A 104 1.45 7.35 -20.07
C THR A 104 -0.06 7.30 -20.23
N TRP A 105 -0.78 6.93 -19.17
CA TRP A 105 -2.25 6.91 -19.18
C TRP A 105 -2.85 8.28 -19.51
N ALA A 106 -2.33 9.36 -18.90
CA ALA A 106 -2.80 10.72 -19.17
C ALA A 106 -2.56 11.15 -20.62
N TYR A 107 -1.41 10.79 -21.19
CA TYR A 107 -1.08 11.06 -22.60
C TYR A 107 -2.02 10.32 -23.55
N ASP A 108 -2.22 9.02 -23.33
CA ASP A 108 -3.12 8.20 -24.14
C ASP A 108 -4.56 8.69 -24.05
N TYR A 109 -5.01 9.05 -22.84
CA TYR A 109 -6.34 9.60 -22.64
C TYR A 109 -6.54 10.94 -23.37
N ARG A 110 -5.54 11.84 -23.32
CA ARG A 110 -5.58 13.08 -24.09
C ARG A 110 -5.68 12.81 -25.59
N ASN A 111 -4.89 11.87 -26.12
CA ASN A 111 -4.94 11.50 -27.53
C ASN A 111 -6.30 10.92 -27.94
N LEU A 112 -6.90 10.10 -27.08
CA LEU A 112 -8.24 9.60 -27.29
C LEU A 112 -9.25 10.75 -27.41
N LEU A 113 -9.23 11.71 -26.47
CA LEU A 113 -10.11 12.88 -26.51
C LEU A 113 -9.96 13.70 -27.79
N LEU A 114 -8.72 13.95 -28.21
CA LEU A 114 -8.46 14.70 -29.45
C LEU A 114 -9.00 13.97 -30.68
N ARG A 115 -8.84 12.64 -30.75
CA ARG A 115 -9.40 11.82 -31.84
C ARG A 115 -10.92 11.87 -31.84
N THR A 116 -11.57 11.76 -30.67
CA THR A 116 -13.03 11.83 -30.57
C THR A 116 -13.56 13.20 -30.96
N LEU A 117 -12.87 14.28 -30.58
CA LEU A 117 -13.25 15.64 -30.97
C LEU A 117 -13.12 15.84 -32.48
N ALA A 118 -12.03 15.36 -33.08
CA ALA A 118 -11.84 15.41 -34.53
C ALA A 118 -12.95 14.65 -35.27
N GLN A 119 -13.32 13.46 -34.80
CA GLN A 119 -14.40 12.68 -35.37
C GLN A 119 -15.75 13.42 -35.29
N VAL A 120 -16.09 13.97 -34.12
CA VAL A 120 -17.32 14.77 -33.94
C VAL A 120 -17.32 16.00 -34.84
N ALA A 121 -16.18 16.67 -35.01
CA ALA A 121 -16.06 17.81 -35.92
C ALA A 121 -16.34 17.42 -37.37
N THR A 122 -15.76 16.31 -37.85
CA THR A 122 -16.01 15.77 -39.19
C THR A 122 -17.46 15.32 -39.38
N GLU A 123 -18.09 14.72 -38.37
CA GLU A 123 -19.51 14.33 -38.40
C GLU A 123 -20.45 15.55 -38.38
N SER A 124 -20.01 16.68 -37.80
CA SER A 124 -20.77 17.93 -37.77
C SER A 124 -20.65 18.77 -39.04
N GLU A 125 -19.67 18.50 -39.90
CA GLU A 125 -19.60 19.07 -41.24
C GLU A 125 -20.65 18.36 -42.11
N GLU A 126 -21.81 18.99 -42.31
CA GLU A 126 -22.78 18.54 -43.32
C GLU A 126 -22.08 18.44 -44.68
N PRO A 127 -22.34 17.40 -45.50
CA PRO A 127 -21.81 17.37 -46.85
C PRO A 127 -22.33 18.62 -47.56
N VAL A 128 -21.43 19.51 -47.97
CA VAL A 128 -21.75 20.61 -48.87
C VAL A 128 -22.20 19.97 -50.18
N SER A 129 -23.49 19.69 -50.27
CA SER A 129 -24.11 19.14 -51.47
C SER A 129 -23.94 20.16 -52.58
N ALA A 130 -23.22 19.77 -53.64
CA ALA A 130 -23.18 20.55 -54.89
C ALA A 130 -24.59 20.73 -55.49
N ASP A 131 -25.53 19.86 -55.11
CA ASP A 131 -26.95 19.92 -55.43
C ASP A 131 -27.74 20.47 -54.22
N ASN A 132 -27.36 21.66 -53.74
CA ASN A 132 -28.07 22.30 -52.65
C ASN A 132 -29.42 22.82 -53.17
N ILE A 133 -30.50 22.03 -53.03
CA ILE A 133 -31.87 22.34 -53.49
C ILE A 133 -32.40 23.65 -52.89
N PHE A 134 -31.86 24.05 -51.74
CA PHE A 134 -32.19 25.32 -51.07
C PHE A 134 -31.50 26.56 -51.66
N SER A 135 -30.58 26.40 -52.62
CA SER A 135 -29.95 27.53 -53.34
C SER A 135 -31.00 28.40 -54.05
N ASN A 136 -32.11 27.81 -54.48
CA ASN A 136 -33.24 28.50 -55.12
C ASN A 136 -34.21 29.17 -54.14
N ILE A 137 -34.05 28.97 -52.83
CA ILE A 137 -34.95 29.49 -51.79
C ILE A 137 -34.34 30.73 -51.12
N LEU A 138 -33.02 30.94 -51.23
CA LEU A 138 -32.37 32.14 -50.73
C LEU A 138 -32.71 33.34 -51.63
N PRO A 139 -33.35 34.40 -51.11
CA PRO A 139 -33.57 35.61 -51.90
C PRO A 139 -32.21 36.22 -52.26
N SER A 140 -31.99 36.45 -53.55
CA SER A 140 -30.80 37.19 -54.01
C SER A 140 -30.79 38.57 -53.34
N VAL A 141 -29.87 38.78 -52.41
CA VAL A 141 -29.66 40.10 -51.82
C VAL A 141 -28.82 40.90 -52.80
N PRO A 142 -29.34 41.99 -53.42
CA PRO A 142 -28.58 42.76 -54.37
C PRO A 142 -27.51 43.57 -53.63
N THR A 143 -26.27 43.10 -53.62
CA THR A 143 -25.10 43.89 -53.25
C THR A 143 -24.83 44.92 -54.33
N LYS A 144 -25.44 46.11 -54.21
CA LYS A 144 -25.02 47.29 -54.97
C LYS A 144 -23.69 47.78 -54.42
N ILE A 145 -22.59 47.27 -54.96
CA ILE A 145 -21.28 47.90 -54.85
C ILE A 145 -21.29 49.06 -55.87
N LYS A 146 -21.35 50.30 -55.38
CA LYS A 146 -20.96 51.47 -56.17
C LYS A 146 -19.48 51.72 -55.91
N LEU A 147 -18.72 51.86 -57.01
CA LEU A 147 -17.35 52.39 -57.04
C LEU A 147 -17.27 53.75 -56.32
#